data_AF-U2BSM2-F1
#
_entry.id   AF-U2BSM2-F1
#
_cell.length_a   1.000
_cell.length_b   1.000
_cell.length_c   1.000
_cell.angle_alpha   90.00
_cell.angle_beta   90.00
_cell.angle_gamma   90.00
#
_symmetry.space_group_name_H-M   'P 1'
#
loop_
_entity.id
_entity.type
_entity.pdbx_description
1 polymer ?
#
loop_
_entity_poly.entity_id
_entity_poly.type
_entity_poly.pdbx_seq_one_letter_code
_entity_poly.pdbx_strand_id
1 'polypeptide(L)'
;MYMTRQGVMEYREQTVVFNKGNTRHKARIVTYVDIKKGRQPKLVSLLTNDFDMPLQTIVEIYRKRWLIESLFKQIKQNFPLRYFYGESANAIKIQVWVTLIANRLMTLLQRRLTRPWSFSGLATMVRIVLMYDINMDTFFERPDEGLKLLLKQAAEEPPEEENLT
;
A
#
# COMPACT_ATOMS: atom_id res chain seq x y z
N MET A 1 -12.51 28.04 16.29
CA MET A 1 -13.11 27.83 14.95
C MET A 1 -12.07 28.30 13.95
N TYR A 2 -11.43 27.39 13.20
CA TYR A 2 -10.35 27.76 12.28
C TYR A 2 -10.93 27.97 10.89
N MET A 3 -10.74 29.17 10.33
CA MET A 3 -11.23 29.56 9.01
C MET A 3 -10.06 29.70 8.03
N THR A 4 -10.28 29.33 6.76
CA THR A 4 -9.34 29.63 5.66
C THR A 4 -9.38 31.12 5.33
N ARG A 5 -8.36 31.61 4.60
CA ARG A 5 -8.27 33.01 4.11
C ARG A 5 -9.48 33.46 3.27
N GLN A 6 -10.32 32.54 2.82
CA GLN A 6 -11.54 32.76 2.05
C GLN A 6 -12.82 32.74 2.93
N GLY A 7 -12.71 32.69 4.25
CA GLY A 7 -13.84 32.69 5.18
C GLY A 7 -14.59 31.35 5.30
N VAL A 8 -14.06 30.28 4.70
CA VAL A 8 -14.65 28.94 4.77
C VAL A 8 -14.13 28.23 6.02
N MET A 9 -15.01 27.48 6.69
CA MET A 9 -14.65 26.66 7.83
C MET A 9 -13.66 25.56 7.46
N GLU A 10 -12.48 25.56 8.08
CA GLU A 10 -11.45 24.55 7.83
C GLU A 10 -11.50 23.45 8.89
N TYR A 11 -11.51 23.83 10.17
CA TYR A 11 -11.59 22.91 11.31
C TYR A 11 -12.47 23.45 12.45
N ARG A 12 -13.27 22.56 13.03
CA ARG A 12 -14.01 22.80 14.28
C ARG A 12 -13.53 21.81 15.33
N GLU A 13 -13.26 22.32 16.51
CA GLU A 13 -12.94 21.52 17.69
C GLU A 13 -14.07 21.64 18.72
N GLN A 14 -14.47 20.51 19.30
CA GLN A 14 -15.42 20.46 20.41
C GLN A 14 -14.93 19.43 21.43
N THR A 15 -14.83 19.82 22.70
CA THR A 15 -14.63 18.87 23.79
C THR A 15 -15.98 18.37 24.25
N VAL A 16 -16.13 17.06 24.35
CA VAL A 16 -17.36 16.38 24.80
C VAL A 16 -17.06 15.50 25.99
N VAL A 17 -18.03 15.34 26.88
CA VAL A 17 -17.95 14.41 28.01
C VAL A 17 -19.08 13.42 27.88
N PHE A 18 -18.73 12.15 27.72
CA PHE A 18 -19.69 11.05 27.71
C PHE A 18 -19.90 10.54 29.13
N ASN A 19 -21.15 10.49 29.55
CA ASN A 19 -21.55 9.92 30.82
C ASN A 19 -22.24 8.59 30.55
N LYS A 20 -21.68 7.49 31.06
CA LYS A 20 -22.32 6.17 31.03
C LYS A 20 -22.29 5.57 32.44
N GLY A 21 -23.43 5.61 33.12
CA GLY A 21 -23.51 5.24 34.54
C GLY A 21 -22.61 6.12 35.38
N ASN A 22 -21.68 5.51 36.14
CA ASN A 22 -20.73 6.23 36.97
C ASN A 22 -19.43 6.64 36.24
N THR A 23 -19.26 6.25 34.97
CA THR A 23 -18.05 6.52 34.19
C THR A 23 -18.21 7.78 33.38
N ARG A 24 -17.32 8.76 33.60
CA ARG A 24 -17.18 9.99 32.80
C ARG A 24 -15.97 9.86 31.90
N HIS A 25 -16.19 9.89 30.59
CA HIS A 25 -15.11 9.84 29.61
C HIS A 25 -15.06 11.15 28.82
N LYS A 26 -13.96 11.90 28.97
CA LYS A 26 -13.72 13.12 28.21
C LYS A 26 -13.14 12.73 26.85
N ALA A 27 -13.73 13.24 25.78
CA ALA A 27 -13.25 13.04 24.42
C ALA A 27 -13.32 14.35 23.62
N ARG A 28 -12.73 14.34 22.43
CA ARG A 28 -12.61 15.49 21.55
C ARG A 28 -13.20 15.14 20.19
N ILE A 29 -14.09 15.98 19.69
CA ILE A 29 -14.64 15.91 18.35
C ILE A 29 -13.93 16.94 17.47
N VAL A 30 -13.36 16.45 16.37
CA VAL A 30 -12.71 17.23 15.33
C VAL A 30 -13.57 17.15 14.07
N THR A 31 -14.19 18.25 13.67
CA THR A 31 -14.93 18.33 12.41
C THR A 31 -14.09 19.06 11.37
N TYR A 32 -13.97 18.48 10.18
CA TYR A 32 -13.30 19.10 9.04
C TYR A 32 -14.15 18.97 7.77
N VAL A 33 -13.84 19.78 6.76
CA VAL A 33 -14.49 19.70 5.45
C VAL A 33 -13.67 18.80 4.53
N ASP A 34 -14.26 17.68 4.09
CA ASP A 34 -13.68 16.81 3.07
C ASP A 34 -14.11 17.31 1.69
N ILE A 35 -13.17 17.97 0.99
CA ILE A 35 -13.36 18.47 -0.38
C ILE A 35 -12.75 17.45 -1.34
N LYS A 36 -13.60 16.69 -2.04
CA LYS A 36 -13.17 15.78 -3.11
C LYS A 36 -13.46 16.39 -4.46
N LYS A 37 -12.50 16.31 -5.39
CA LYS A 37 -12.63 16.84 -6.76
C LYS A 37 -13.90 16.29 -7.41
N GLY A 38 -14.81 17.17 -7.83
CA GLY A 38 -16.08 16.81 -8.48
C GLY A 38 -17.22 16.36 -7.54
N ARG A 39 -17.10 16.54 -6.22
CA ARG A 39 -18.19 16.26 -5.26
C ARG A 39 -18.45 17.45 -4.37
N GLN A 40 -19.67 17.53 -3.83
CA GLN A 40 -20.01 18.56 -2.85
C GLN A 40 -19.17 18.39 -1.58
N PRO A 41 -18.77 19.50 -0.92
CA PRO A 41 -18.03 19.45 0.33
C PRO A 41 -18.83 18.70 1.39
N LYS A 42 -18.21 17.70 2.03
CA LYS A 42 -18.86 16.92 3.10
C LYS A 42 -18.21 17.24 4.44
N LEU A 43 -19.03 17.56 5.43
CA LEU A 43 -18.57 17.68 6.82
C LEU A 43 -18.35 16.29 7.41
N VAL A 44 -17.15 16.05 7.92
CA VAL A 44 -16.76 14.80 8.59
C VAL A 44 -16.37 15.13 10.02
N SER A 45 -17.03 14.51 10.98
CA SER A 45 -16.72 14.63 12.42
C SER A 45 -16.02 13.38 12.90
N LEU A 46 -14.83 13.56 13.48
CA LEU A 46 -13.99 12.52 14.04
C LEU A 46 -14.02 12.60 15.55
N LEU A 47 -14.20 11.47 16.23
CA LEU A 47 -14.07 11.38 17.68
C LEU A 47 -12.69 10.84 18.02
N THR A 48 -11.96 11.54 18.89
CA THR A 48 -10.64 11.12 19.36
C THR A 48 -10.54 11.28 20.88
N ASN A 49 -9.72 10.44 21.51
CA ASN A 49 -9.30 10.59 22.90
C ASN A 49 -7.95 11.32 23.02
N ASP A 50 -7.36 11.70 21.89
CA ASP A 50 -6.11 12.45 21.83
C ASP A 50 -6.38 13.96 21.85
N PHE A 51 -5.88 14.62 22.90
CA PHE A 51 -6.01 16.06 23.11
C PHE A 51 -4.74 16.84 22.78
N ASP A 52 -3.60 16.16 22.67
CA ASP A 52 -2.29 16.78 22.50
C ASP A 52 -1.97 17.02 21.02
N MET A 53 -2.44 16.11 20.16
CA MET A 53 -2.15 16.15 18.74
C MET A 53 -2.87 17.30 18.02
N PRO A 54 -2.22 17.99 17.05
CA PRO A 54 -2.87 18.99 16.21
C PRO A 54 -4.03 18.42 15.38
N LEU A 55 -5.06 19.23 15.14
CA LEU A 55 -6.25 18.82 14.37
C LEU A 55 -5.89 18.31 12.97
N GLN A 56 -4.93 18.97 12.32
CA GLN A 56 -4.46 18.62 10.98
C GLN A 56 -3.91 17.19 10.96
N THR A 57 -3.06 16.84 11.92
CA THR A 57 -2.46 15.50 12.03
C THR A 57 -3.51 14.43 12.29
N ILE A 58 -4.51 14.70 13.14
CA ILE A 58 -5.64 13.77 13.38
C ILE A 58 -6.39 13.49 12.07
N VAL A 59 -6.67 14.53 11.29
CA VAL A 59 -7.35 14.39 9.99
C VAL A 59 -6.48 13.64 8.99
N GLU A 60 -5.17 13.89 8.94
CA GLU A 60 -4.24 13.15 8.09
C GLU A 60 -4.18 11.66 8.45
N ILE A 61 -4.13 11.32 9.74
CA ILE A 61 -4.20 9.94 10.21
C ILE A 61 -5.52 9.29 9.78
N TYR A 62 -6.63 9.99 9.95
CA TYR A 62 -7.93 9.48 9.48
C TYR A 62 -7.96 9.27 7.96
N ARG A 63 -7.36 10.17 7.17
CA ARG A 63 -7.23 10.00 5.71
C ARG A 63 -6.45 8.74 5.35
N LYS A 64 -5.42 8.37 6.13
CA LYS A 64 -4.66 7.13 5.93
C LYS A 64 -5.51 5.86 6.13
N ARG A 65 -6.71 5.93 6.73
CA ARG A 65 -7.66 4.79 6.80
C ARG A 65 -7.96 4.21 5.41
N TRP A 66 -8.10 5.07 4.39
CA TRP A 66 -8.34 4.62 3.01
C TRP A 66 -7.17 3.84 2.41
N LEU A 67 -5.94 4.05 2.89
CA LEU A 67 -4.78 3.27 2.45
C LEU A 67 -4.91 1.80 2.85
N ILE A 68 -5.58 1.50 3.96
CA ILE A 68 -5.86 0.11 4.39
C ILE A 68 -6.77 -0.57 3.36
N GLU A 69 -7.82 0.11 2.89
CA GLU A 69 -8.71 -0.43 1.86
C GLU A 69 -7.95 -0.65 0.53
N SER A 70 -7.08 0.28 0.17
CA SER A 70 -6.22 0.16 -1.01
C SER A 70 -5.25 -1.03 -0.89
N LEU A 71 -4.62 -1.20 0.27
CA LEU A 71 -3.74 -2.34 0.58
C LEU A 71 -4.49 -3.67 0.42
N PHE A 72 -5.66 -3.82 1.02
CA PHE A 72 -6.45 -5.05 0.88
C PHE A 72 -6.90 -5.29 -0.56
N LYS A 73 -7.21 -4.23 -1.31
CA LYS A 73 -7.52 -4.34 -2.74
C LYS A 73 -6.31 -4.85 -3.52
N GLN A 74 -5.11 -4.29 -3.29
CA GLN A 74 -3.88 -4.74 -3.92
C GLN A 74 -3.57 -6.20 -3.61
N ILE A 75 -3.69 -6.60 -2.34
CA ILE A 75 -3.46 -7.98 -1.91
C ILE A 75 -4.40 -8.95 -2.64
N LYS A 76 -5.70 -8.65 -2.66
CA LYS A 76 -6.71 -9.51 -3.30
C LYS A 76 -6.60 -9.57 -4.82
N GLN A 77 -6.09 -8.53 -5.47
CA GLN A 77 -5.99 -8.45 -6.93
C GLN A 77 -4.70 -9.10 -7.47
N ASN A 78 -3.57 -8.89 -6.81
CA ASN A 78 -2.26 -9.28 -7.35
C ASN A 78 -1.77 -10.63 -6.82
N PHE A 79 -2.33 -11.14 -5.73
CA PHE A 79 -1.94 -12.41 -5.14
C PHE A 79 -3.09 -13.41 -5.19
N PRO A 80 -2.84 -14.68 -5.53
CA PRO A 80 -3.87 -15.71 -5.58
C PRO A 80 -4.29 -16.10 -4.16
N LEU A 81 -5.22 -15.34 -3.58
CA LEU A 81 -5.88 -15.67 -2.31
C LEU A 81 -7.29 -16.24 -2.51
N ARG A 82 -7.73 -16.40 -3.76
CA ARG A 82 -9.03 -17.03 -4.09
C ARG A 82 -8.97 -18.56 -4.06
N TYR A 83 -7.80 -19.13 -4.31
CA TYR A 83 -7.58 -20.57 -4.31
C TYR A 83 -6.43 -20.87 -3.34
N PHE A 84 -6.70 -21.72 -2.36
CA PHE A 84 -5.69 -22.15 -1.39
C PHE A 84 -5.00 -23.40 -1.91
N TYR A 85 -3.68 -23.46 -1.78
CA TYR A 85 -2.89 -24.63 -2.20
C TYR A 85 -3.03 -25.84 -1.25
N GLY A 86 -3.76 -25.68 -0.14
CA GLY A 86 -4.09 -26.75 0.78
C GLY A 86 -5.28 -26.37 1.65
N GLU A 87 -6.00 -27.38 2.14
CA GLU A 87 -7.21 -27.22 2.95
C GLU A 87 -6.93 -27.05 4.45
N SER A 88 -5.68 -27.32 4.88
CA SER A 88 -5.31 -27.17 6.29
C SER A 88 -5.24 -25.71 6.70
N ALA A 89 -5.67 -25.41 7.93
CA ALA A 89 -5.58 -24.05 8.49
C ALA A 89 -4.14 -23.50 8.50
N ASN A 90 -3.13 -24.38 8.63
CA ASN A 90 -1.73 -23.98 8.60
C ASN A 90 -1.28 -23.59 7.18
N ALA A 91 -1.69 -24.33 6.15
CA ALA A 91 -1.40 -23.98 4.76
C ALA A 91 -1.98 -22.60 4.41
N ILE A 92 -3.22 -22.33 4.83
CA ILE A 92 -3.87 -21.02 4.64
C ILE A 92 -3.10 -19.92 5.36
N LYS A 93 -2.70 -20.12 6.62
CA LYS A 93 -1.90 -19.14 7.38
C LYS A 93 -0.60 -18.83 6.68
N ILE A 94 0.14 -19.85 6.24
CA ILE A 94 1.41 -19.68 5.53
C ILE A 94 1.20 -18.88 4.23
N GLN A 95 0.18 -19.21 3.44
CA GLN A 95 -0.13 -18.50 2.20
C GLN A 95 -0.43 -17.01 2.45
N VAL A 96 -1.15 -16.68 3.53
CA VAL A 96 -1.40 -15.29 3.93
C VAL A 96 -0.09 -14.60 4.34
N TRP A 97 0.74 -15.23 5.17
CA TRP A 97 2.03 -14.66 5.60
C TRP A 97 2.96 -14.39 4.42
N VAL A 98 3.13 -15.35 3.52
CA VAL A 98 3.95 -15.21 2.31
C VAL A 98 3.42 -14.09 1.42
N THR A 99 2.09 -13.97 1.28
CA THR A 99 1.47 -12.88 0.51
C THR A 99 1.79 -11.51 1.10
N LEU A 100 1.73 -11.37 2.43
CA LEU A 100 2.06 -10.11 3.11
C LEU A 100 3.55 -9.75 2.96
N ILE A 101 4.44 -10.72 3.08
CA ILE A 101 5.89 -10.54 2.86
C ILE A 101 6.15 -10.11 1.41
N ALA A 102 5.60 -10.81 0.43
CA ALA A 102 5.74 -10.48 -0.98
C ALA A 102 5.22 -9.07 -1.28
N ASN A 103 4.04 -8.69 -0.76
CA ASN A 103 3.50 -7.34 -0.92
C ASN A 103 4.44 -6.26 -0.34
N ARG A 104 5.10 -6.54 0.78
CA ARG A 104 6.09 -5.64 1.37
C ARG A 104 7.34 -5.51 0.49
N LEU A 105 7.86 -6.62 -0.02
CA LEU A 105 9.01 -6.63 -0.94
C LEU A 105 8.69 -5.85 -2.22
N MET A 106 7.52 -6.07 -2.82
CA MET A 106 7.06 -5.30 -3.98
C MET A 106 6.99 -3.80 -3.72
N THR A 107 6.52 -3.40 -2.53
CA THR A 107 6.49 -1.98 -2.12
C THR A 107 7.89 -1.41 -1.96
N LEU A 108 8.84 -2.18 -1.42
CA LEU A 108 10.23 -1.74 -1.29
C LEU A 108 10.89 -1.60 -2.66
N LEU A 109 10.65 -2.55 -3.57
CA LEU A 109 11.12 -2.47 -4.96
C LEU A 109 10.57 -1.22 -5.65
N GLN A 110 9.26 -0.99 -5.57
CA GLN A 110 8.63 0.21 -6.16
C GLN A 110 9.21 1.53 -5.62
N ARG A 111 9.67 1.55 -4.36
CA ARG A 111 10.31 2.73 -3.74
C ARG A 111 11.76 2.94 -4.17
N ARG A 112 12.46 1.88 -4.56
CA ARG A 112 13.83 1.97 -5.08
C ARG A 112 13.86 2.45 -6.52
N LEU A 113 12.83 2.11 -7.29
CA LEU A 113 12.71 2.50 -8.68
C LEU A 113 12.44 3.99 -8.83
N THR A 114 13.17 4.62 -9.74
CA THR A 114 12.98 6.02 -10.12
C THR A 114 11.74 6.22 -10.99
N ARG A 115 11.37 5.20 -11.78
CA ARG A 115 10.23 5.24 -12.71
C ARG A 115 8.90 4.92 -12.02
N PRO A 116 7.81 5.67 -12.28
CA PRO A 116 6.50 5.39 -11.71
C PRO A 116 5.86 4.16 -12.37
N TRP A 117 6.07 2.99 -11.80
CA TRP A 117 5.36 1.77 -12.18
C TRP A 117 4.02 1.65 -11.43
N SER A 118 2.99 1.13 -12.11
CA SER A 118 1.79 0.67 -11.41
C SER A 118 2.12 -0.59 -10.62
N PHE A 119 1.51 -0.76 -9.44
CA PHE A 119 1.79 -1.92 -8.58
C PHE A 119 1.51 -3.25 -9.30
N SER A 120 0.40 -3.35 -10.02
CA SER A 120 0.05 -4.55 -10.79
C SER A 120 1.01 -4.82 -11.95
N GLY A 121 1.45 -3.78 -12.66
CA GLY A 121 2.44 -3.92 -13.73
C GLY A 121 3.78 -4.43 -13.19
N LEU A 122 4.24 -3.87 -12.07
CA LEU A 122 5.46 -4.31 -11.40
C LEU A 122 5.33 -5.77 -10.92
N ALA A 123 4.20 -6.15 -10.32
CA ALA A 123 3.96 -7.52 -9.86
C ALA A 123 3.97 -8.54 -11.00
N THR A 124 3.34 -8.22 -12.13
CA THR A 124 3.36 -9.06 -13.32
C THR A 124 4.78 -9.21 -13.87
N MET A 125 5.53 -8.12 -13.95
CA MET A 125 6.88 -8.16 -14.51
C MET A 125 7.85 -8.91 -13.60
N VAL A 126 7.78 -8.70 -12.28
CA VAL A 126 8.50 -9.53 -11.29
C VAL A 126 8.13 -11.00 -11.47
N ARG A 127 6.84 -11.34 -11.61
CA ARG A 127 6.41 -12.73 -11.81
C ARG A 127 7.02 -13.38 -13.06
N ILE A 128 7.16 -12.63 -14.16
CA ILE A 128 7.76 -13.14 -15.41
C ILE A 128 9.28 -13.29 -15.26
N VAL A 129 9.92 -12.30 -14.63
CA VAL A 129 11.38 -12.18 -14.56
C VAL A 129 11.98 -12.98 -13.41
N LEU A 130 11.21 -13.36 -12.38
CA LEU A 130 11.71 -14.01 -11.17
C LEU A 130 12.56 -15.27 -11.43
N MET A 131 12.26 -15.99 -12.52
CA MET A 131 12.96 -17.23 -12.89
C MET A 131 14.23 -16.98 -13.71
N TYR A 132 14.50 -15.74 -14.09
CA TYR A 132 15.71 -15.35 -14.82
C TYR A 132 16.70 -14.69 -13.86
N ASP A 133 17.97 -15.04 -13.97
CA ASP A 133 19.04 -14.41 -13.17
C ASP A 133 19.40 -13.03 -13.73
N ILE A 134 18.56 -12.04 -13.41
CA ILE A 134 18.74 -10.65 -13.85
C ILE A 134 18.82 -9.73 -12.65
N ASN A 135 19.69 -8.73 -12.75
CA ASN A 135 19.63 -7.58 -11.88
C ASN A 135 18.31 -6.81 -12.11
N MET A 136 17.39 -6.96 -11.16
CA MET A 136 16.07 -6.34 -11.21
C MET A 136 16.13 -4.81 -11.25
N ASP A 137 17.08 -4.19 -10.53
CA ASP A 137 17.17 -2.74 -10.43
C ASP A 137 17.46 -2.12 -11.80
N THR A 138 18.42 -2.67 -12.55
CA THR A 138 18.75 -2.19 -13.91
C THR A 138 17.64 -2.52 -14.92
N PHE A 139 17.04 -3.71 -14.82
CA PHE A 139 15.99 -4.16 -15.73
C PHE A 139 14.71 -3.31 -15.61
N PHE A 140 14.28 -2.95 -14.40
CA PHE A 140 13.05 -2.18 -14.20
C PHE A 140 13.19 -0.70 -14.57
N GLU A 141 14.42 -0.17 -14.59
CA GLU A 141 14.70 1.18 -15.11
C GLU A 141 14.76 1.20 -16.65
N ARG A 142 15.36 0.16 -17.26
CA ARG A 142 15.51 0.03 -18.72
C ARG A 142 15.09 -1.36 -19.22
N PRO A 143 13.77 -1.61 -19.36
CA PRO A 143 13.27 -2.94 -19.72
C PRO A 143 13.72 -3.40 -21.10
N ASP A 144 13.90 -2.49 -22.05
CA ASP A 144 14.34 -2.83 -23.42
C ASP A 144 15.79 -3.30 -23.48
N GLU A 145 16.68 -2.67 -22.70
CA GLU A 145 18.09 -3.06 -22.62
C GLU A 145 18.25 -4.38 -21.85
N GLY A 146 17.50 -4.53 -20.76
CA GLY A 146 17.47 -5.77 -19.98
C GLY A 146 16.93 -6.96 -20.78
N LEU A 147 15.89 -6.76 -21.59
CA LEU A 147 15.36 -7.81 -22.47
C LEU A 147 16.36 -8.18 -23.57
N LYS A 148 17.10 -7.22 -24.13
CA LYS A 148 18.18 -7.52 -25.08
C LYS A 148 19.30 -8.33 -24.45
N LEU A 149 19.63 -8.09 -23.18
CA LEU A 149 20.61 -8.87 -22.45
C LEU A 149 20.15 -10.32 -22.25
N LEU A 150 18.88 -10.52 -21.88
CA LEU A 150 18.27 -11.85 -21.77
C LEU A 150 18.32 -12.62 -23.09
N LEU A 151 17.95 -11.96 -24.19
CA LEU A 151 17.97 -12.59 -25.51
C LEU A 151 19.40 -12.94 -25.94
N LYS A 152 20.41 -12.17 -25.53
CA LYS A 152 21.82 -12.50 -25.76
C LYS A 152 22.25 -13.71 -24.94
N GLN A 153 21.94 -13.75 -23.65
CA GLN A 153 22.27 -14.90 -22.78
C GLN A 153 21.57 -16.18 -23.22
N ALA A 154 20.32 -16.09 -23.70
CA ALA A 154 19.59 -17.24 -24.25
C ALA A 154 20.08 -17.66 -25.64
N ALA A 155 20.82 -16.79 -26.34
CA ALA A 155 21.40 -17.07 -27.65
C ALA A 155 22.86 -17.54 -27.56
N GLU A 156 23.52 -17.41 -26.41
CA GLU A 156 24.79 -18.07 -26.12
C GLU A 156 24.54 -19.59 -25.99
N GLU A 157 25.33 -20.40 -26.69
CA GLU A 157 25.21 -21.86 -26.63
C GLU A 157 25.43 -22.34 -25.18
N PRO A 158 24.67 -23.34 -24.70
CA PRO A 158 24.91 -23.91 -23.38
C PRO A 158 26.38 -24.33 -23.29
N PRO A 159 27.07 -24.10 -22.15
CA PRO A 159 28.46 -24.49 -22.01
C PRO A 159 28.58 -25.97 -22.36
N GLU A 160 29.57 -26.32 -23.20
CA GLU A 160 29.85 -27.70 -23.56
C GLU A 160 29.90 -28.52 -22.26
N GLU A 161 29.13 -29.61 -22.20
CA GLU A 161 29.18 -30.53 -21.06
C GLU A 161 30.65 -30.96 -20.93
N GLU A 162 31.33 -30.40 -19.93
CA GLU A 162 32.70 -30.78 -19.60
C GLU A 162 32.61 -32.25 -19.21
N ASN A 163 33.01 -33.12 -20.15
CA ASN A 163 32.85 -34.57 -20.07
C ASN A 163 33.38 -35.07 -18.73
N LEU A 164 32.47 -35.26 -17.78
CA LEU A 164 32.75 -36.03 -16.57
C LEU A 164 32.70 -37.49 -17.01
N THR A 165 33.90 -37.96 -17.37
CA THR A 165 34.35 -39.32 -17.77
C THR A 165 33.98 -39.82 -19.16
#